data_AF-A0A672J9G2-F1
#
_entry.id   AF-A0A672J9G2-F1
#
_cell.length_a   1.000
_cell.length_b   1.000
_cell.length_c   1.000
_cell.angle_alpha   90.00
_cell.angle_beta   90.00
_cell.angle_gamma   90.00
#
_symmetry.space_group_name_H-M   'P 1'
#
loop_
_entity.id
_entity.type
_entity.pdbx_description
1 polymer ?
#
loop_
_entity_poly.entity_id
_entity_poly.type
_entity_poly.pdbx_seq_one_letter_code
_entity_poly.pdbx_strand_id
1 'polypeptide(L)'
;MAADGAGVVRGAAGCLCVLCGLPAAGKSSLAAGMLAAAARRGWRAAAVEYDRLIPDQAFRAMAVEDGVKLEDMHSQWKLHRQAVLQCLEQFLRNPVEVMADQPSSSRINSEAWERCIQGVLHPEGSNDDPAPLLFLLDDNFYYPSMRYEVCQLARKCSLGFCQVYLQCDLESCISRNQSRSTPVPSEVILEMVKRLEPPNPQKNSWEKHSISLNTTENLSECDIQSVMDLISSALRNPLSPVEDNSEQKEADRLKCANSVIHQADQACRRLISEAMKTARESRLSSEHMRTVAAQLNETKATFLQNLRTQILEEVPFMQEEDVNVELVVKKAVAIFDEKRKELLLGIINSQK
;
A
#
# COMPACT_ATOMS: atom_id res chain seq x y z
N MET A 1 44.09 -20.05 25.15
CA MET A 1 44.11 -18.81 24.34
C MET A 1 43.45 -19.09 23.01
N ALA A 2 42.19 -18.69 22.88
CA ALA A 2 41.49 -18.60 21.60
C ALA A 2 40.60 -17.35 21.72
N ALA A 3 40.90 -16.37 20.87
CA ALA A 3 40.33 -15.03 20.81
C ALA A 3 38.80 -15.12 20.71
N ASP A 4 38.07 -14.61 21.71
CA ASP A 4 37.69 -13.21 21.91
C ASP A 4 36.77 -12.70 20.80
N GLY A 5 35.50 -12.54 21.18
CA GLY A 5 34.37 -12.30 20.31
C GLY A 5 34.49 -10.92 19.66
N ALA A 6 34.29 -10.88 18.35
CA ALA A 6 34.03 -9.64 17.65
C ALA A 6 32.79 -8.99 18.27
N GLY A 7 33.01 -7.95 19.08
CA GLY A 7 31.97 -7.09 19.61
C GLY A 7 31.25 -6.43 18.44
N VAL A 8 30.10 -7.00 18.06
CA VAL A 8 29.12 -6.32 17.21
C VAL A 8 28.64 -5.13 18.04
N VAL A 9 29.04 -3.93 17.66
CA VAL A 9 28.46 -2.69 18.16
C VAL A 9 26.95 -2.79 17.92
N ARG A 10 26.17 -3.06 18.96
CA ARG A 10 24.71 -3.16 18.86
C ARG A 10 24.18 -1.76 18.55
N GLY A 11 23.87 -1.51 17.28
CA GLY A 11 23.04 -0.37 16.90
C GLY A 11 21.70 -0.42 17.62
N ALA A 12 21.03 0.74 17.73
CA ALA A 12 19.69 0.84 18.33
C ALA A 12 18.73 -0.16 17.67
N ALA A 13 17.98 -0.91 18.47
CA ALA A 13 16.87 -1.71 17.96
C ALA A 13 15.85 -0.76 17.30
N GLY A 14 15.52 -0.99 16.03
CA GLY A 14 14.58 -0.16 15.28
C GLY A 14 13.36 -0.94 14.80
N CYS A 15 12.22 -0.26 14.61
CA CYS A 15 10.98 -0.86 14.12
C CYS A 15 10.27 0.06 13.12
N LEU A 16 9.78 -0.53 12.03
CA LEU A 16 8.83 0.10 11.11
C LEU A 16 7.43 -0.44 11.41
N CYS A 17 6.51 0.45 11.81
CA CYS A 17 5.13 0.11 12.10
C CYS A 17 4.21 0.76 11.06
N VAL A 18 3.48 -0.07 10.32
CA VAL A 18 2.53 0.40 9.29
C VAL A 18 1.15 0.61 9.89
N LEU A 19 0.55 1.78 9.66
CA LEU A 19 -0.84 2.05 10.01
C LEU A 19 -1.70 1.88 8.75
N CYS A 20 -2.60 0.91 8.74
CA CYS A 20 -3.44 0.56 7.58
C CYS A 20 -4.91 0.87 7.88
N GLY A 21 -5.63 1.44 6.92
CA GLY A 21 -7.06 1.69 7.06
C GLY A 21 -7.58 2.80 6.14
N LEU A 22 -8.90 2.93 6.09
CA LEU A 22 -9.58 3.93 5.25
C LEU A 22 -9.17 5.38 5.60
N PRO A 23 -9.36 6.34 4.68
CA PRO A 23 -9.35 7.75 5.04
C PRO A 23 -10.26 8.02 6.24
N ALA A 24 -9.77 8.84 7.18
CA ALA A 24 -10.46 9.16 8.44
C ALA A 24 -10.74 7.99 9.40
N ALA A 25 -10.15 6.81 9.21
CA ALA A 25 -10.19 5.71 10.18
C ALA A 25 -9.42 5.98 11.50
N GLY A 26 -8.74 7.14 11.64
CA GLY A 26 -8.05 7.51 12.87
C GLY A 26 -6.54 7.19 12.91
N LYS A 27 -5.91 6.90 11.76
CA LYS A 27 -4.47 6.54 11.68
C LYS A 27 -3.57 7.61 12.29
N SER A 28 -3.72 8.86 11.86
CA SER A 28 -2.93 9.99 12.38
C SER A 28 -3.18 10.24 13.87
N SER A 29 -4.42 10.03 14.35
CA SER A 29 -4.77 10.12 15.77
C SER A 29 -4.08 9.03 16.58
N LEU A 30 -4.07 7.78 16.07
CA LEU A 30 -3.31 6.70 16.67
C LEU A 30 -1.82 7.02 16.68
N ALA A 31 -1.26 7.49 15.56
CA ALA A 31 0.15 7.86 15.46
C ALA A 31 0.55 8.88 16.54
N ALA A 32 -0.26 9.92 16.75
CA ALA A 32 -0.02 10.91 17.81
C ALA A 32 -0.02 10.29 19.22
N GLY A 33 -1.01 9.43 19.53
CA GLY A 33 -1.06 8.70 20.79
C GLY A 33 0.15 7.77 21.00
N MET A 34 0.60 7.13 19.92
CA MET A 34 1.77 6.26 19.92
C MET A 34 3.08 7.03 20.13
N LEU A 35 3.24 8.22 19.53
CA LEU A 35 4.40 9.08 19.78
C LEU A 35 4.48 9.49 21.26
N ALA A 36 3.35 9.85 21.87
CA ALA A 36 3.30 10.18 23.30
C ALA A 36 3.61 8.95 24.19
N ALA A 37 3.13 7.76 23.82
CA ALA A 37 3.45 6.52 24.52
C ALA A 37 4.94 6.13 24.39
N ALA A 38 5.51 6.29 23.21
CA ALA A 38 6.92 6.05 22.92
C ALA A 38 7.82 7.01 23.72
N ALA A 39 7.49 8.30 23.75
CA ALA A 39 8.21 9.31 24.54
C ALA A 39 8.22 8.96 26.05
N ARG A 40 7.09 8.49 26.60
CA ARG A 40 7.01 8.02 28.00
C ARG A 40 7.92 6.81 28.29
N ARG A 41 8.26 6.01 27.27
CA ARG A 41 9.22 4.89 27.36
C ARG A 41 10.65 5.29 27.00
N GLY A 42 10.91 6.57 26.72
CA GLY A 42 12.21 7.07 26.28
C GLY A 42 12.61 6.58 24.88
N TRP A 43 11.65 6.20 24.04
CA TRP A 43 11.93 5.76 22.66
C TRP A 43 12.05 6.96 21.73
N ARG A 44 12.94 6.85 20.74
CA ARG A 44 13.03 7.78 19.62
C ARG A 44 11.94 7.40 18.63
N ALA A 45 10.93 8.25 18.43
CA ALA A 45 9.83 7.93 17.53
C ALA A 45 9.47 9.08 16.58
N ALA A 46 9.10 8.73 15.35
CA ALA A 46 8.63 9.66 14.34
C ALA A 46 7.43 9.09 13.57
N ALA A 47 6.48 9.96 13.22
CA ALA A 47 5.38 9.64 12.30
C ALA A 47 5.73 10.13 10.89
N VAL A 48 5.80 9.19 9.95
CA VAL A 48 6.00 9.42 8.52
C VAL A 48 4.63 9.60 7.89
N GLU A 49 4.09 10.82 7.94
CA GLU A 49 2.80 11.19 7.35
C GLU A 49 2.95 11.39 5.83
N TYR A 50 2.57 10.39 5.04
CA TYR A 50 2.74 10.41 3.58
C TYR A 50 2.02 11.60 2.94
N ASP A 51 0.85 11.97 3.46
CA ASP A 51 0.07 13.13 2.99
C ASP A 51 0.82 14.47 3.12
N ARG A 52 1.79 14.59 4.06
CA ARG A 52 2.62 15.80 4.20
C ARG A 52 3.90 15.75 3.38
N LEU A 53 4.41 14.54 3.13
CA LEU A 53 5.66 14.33 2.40
C LEU A 53 5.44 14.37 0.89
N ILE A 54 4.26 13.95 0.43
CA ILE A 54 3.96 13.88 -1.00
C ILE A 54 3.26 15.17 -1.43
N PRO A 55 3.71 15.84 -2.52
CA PRO A 55 3.06 17.06 -2.99
C PRO A 55 1.61 16.83 -3.44
N ASP A 56 0.70 17.76 -3.12
CA ASP A 56 -0.71 17.77 -3.57
C ASP A 56 -0.92 17.43 -5.04
N GLN A 57 -0.02 17.87 -5.92
CA GLN A 57 -0.10 17.66 -7.37
C GLN A 57 -0.10 16.17 -7.72
N ALA A 58 0.62 15.33 -6.95
CA ALA A 58 0.62 13.89 -7.10
C ALA A 58 -0.74 13.25 -6.75
N PHE A 59 -1.55 13.92 -5.92
CA PHE A 59 -2.91 13.51 -5.57
C PHE A 59 -3.98 14.07 -6.51
N ARG A 60 -3.81 15.30 -7.03
CA ARG A 60 -4.79 15.98 -7.91
C ARG A 60 -4.90 15.32 -9.29
N ALA A 61 -3.83 14.67 -9.74
CA ALA A 61 -3.86 13.74 -10.85
C ALA A 61 -4.72 12.47 -10.60
N MET A 62 -5.55 12.41 -9.55
CA MET A 62 -6.64 11.42 -9.44
C MET A 62 -8.05 12.02 -9.58
N ALA A 63 -8.20 13.36 -9.58
CA ALA A 63 -9.50 14.03 -9.46
C ALA A 63 -9.98 14.79 -10.72
N VAL A 64 -9.20 14.78 -11.81
CA VAL A 64 -9.59 15.49 -13.04
C VAL A 64 -10.30 14.53 -14.00
N GLU A 65 -11.63 14.64 -14.04
CA GLU A 65 -12.47 14.23 -15.17
C GLU A 65 -12.11 15.08 -16.39
N ASP A 66 -11.16 14.62 -17.22
CA ASP A 66 -11.12 14.96 -18.64
C ASP A 66 -10.00 14.20 -19.36
N GLY A 67 -10.28 12.95 -19.77
CA GLY A 67 -9.64 12.29 -20.91
C GLY A 67 -8.11 12.06 -20.91
N VAL A 68 -7.34 12.52 -19.93
CA VAL A 68 -5.89 12.31 -19.83
C VAL A 68 -5.62 10.94 -19.19
N LYS A 69 -4.69 10.20 -19.79
CA LYS A 69 -4.41 8.77 -19.58
C LYS A 69 -4.20 8.43 -18.10
N LEU A 70 -5.12 7.62 -17.55
CA LEU A 70 -5.07 6.99 -16.22
C LEU A 70 -3.77 6.19 -15.94
N GLU A 71 -3.01 5.82 -16.99
CA GLU A 71 -1.79 4.99 -16.91
C GLU A 71 -0.57 5.75 -16.36
N ASP A 72 -0.38 7.03 -16.68
CA ASP A 72 0.77 7.83 -16.19
C ASP A 72 0.59 8.29 -14.73
N MET A 73 -0.65 8.22 -14.21
CA MET A 73 -1.06 8.80 -12.93
C MET A 73 -0.76 7.88 -11.73
N HIS A 74 -1.09 6.59 -11.84
CA HIS A 74 -0.76 5.59 -10.82
C HIS A 74 0.77 5.43 -10.65
N SER A 75 1.55 5.68 -11.71
CA SER A 75 3.00 5.70 -11.63
C SER A 75 3.54 6.84 -10.77
N GLN A 76 2.99 8.06 -10.85
CA GLN A 76 3.54 9.18 -10.09
C GLN A 76 3.35 9.01 -8.58
N TRP A 77 2.13 8.70 -8.14
CA TRP A 77 1.84 8.43 -6.72
C TRP A 77 2.74 7.31 -6.16
N LYS A 78 2.89 6.22 -6.91
CA LYS A 78 3.78 5.11 -6.54
C LYS A 78 5.24 5.55 -6.45
N LEU A 79 5.71 6.36 -7.40
CA LEU A 79 7.08 6.89 -7.39
C LEU A 79 7.34 7.80 -6.18
N HIS A 80 6.37 8.60 -5.75
CA HIS A 80 6.48 9.42 -4.54
C HIS A 80 6.55 8.55 -3.28
N ARG A 81 5.72 7.51 -3.17
CA ARG A 81 5.80 6.55 -2.04
C ARG A 81 7.15 5.82 -1.99
N GLN A 82 7.67 5.43 -3.15
CA GLN A 82 9.02 4.85 -3.24
C GLN A 82 10.10 5.83 -2.82
N ALA A 83 9.97 7.12 -3.17
CA ALA A 83 10.90 8.15 -2.72
C ALA A 83 10.86 8.33 -1.19
N VAL A 84 9.69 8.26 -0.55
CA VAL A 84 9.59 8.27 0.92
C VAL A 84 10.38 7.10 1.54
N LEU A 85 10.22 5.88 1.00
CA LEU A 85 10.97 4.71 1.48
C LEU A 85 12.47 4.82 1.24
N GLN A 86 12.90 5.43 0.13
CA GLN A 86 14.32 5.70 -0.17
C GLN A 86 14.92 6.70 0.83
N CYS A 87 14.21 7.78 1.15
CA CYS A 87 14.65 8.74 2.16
C CYS A 87 14.74 8.08 3.55
N LEU A 88 13.78 7.24 3.90
CA LEU A 88 13.82 6.47 5.14
C LEU A 88 14.99 5.48 5.16
N GLU A 89 15.27 4.79 4.06
CA GLU A 89 16.42 3.90 3.92
C GLU A 89 17.75 4.64 4.09
N GLN A 90 17.92 5.80 3.44
CA GLN A 90 19.11 6.63 3.57
C GLN A 90 19.31 7.09 5.01
N PHE A 91 18.25 7.57 5.66
CA PHE A 91 18.28 7.97 7.06
C PHE A 91 18.67 6.82 7.99
N LEU A 92 18.10 5.63 7.80
CA LEU A 92 18.38 4.45 8.62
C LEU A 92 19.83 3.95 8.48
N ARG A 93 20.45 4.17 7.31
CA ARG A 93 21.85 3.76 7.06
C ARG A 93 22.87 4.77 7.55
N ASN A 94 22.62 6.06 7.31
CA ASN A 94 23.55 7.10 7.67
C ASN A 94 22.82 8.36 8.18
N PRO A 95 22.41 8.37 9.47
CA PRO A 95 21.68 9.50 10.04
C PRO A 95 22.46 10.83 10.02
N VAL A 96 23.80 10.77 10.00
CA VAL A 96 24.67 11.95 10.11
C VAL A 96 24.90 12.64 8.76
N GLU A 97 24.99 11.88 7.66
CA GLU A 97 25.17 12.43 6.30
C GLU A 97 23.90 13.06 5.73
N VAL A 98 22.70 12.59 6.13
CA VAL A 98 21.41 13.16 5.69
C VAL A 98 21.24 14.64 6.11
N MET A 99 22.01 15.11 7.09
CA MET A 99 22.04 16.53 7.49
C MET A 99 22.92 17.42 6.60
N ALA A 100 23.88 16.83 5.87
CA ALA A 100 24.90 17.58 5.14
C ALA A 100 24.59 17.72 3.64
N ASP A 101 23.94 16.73 3.03
CA ASP A 101 23.46 16.77 1.65
C ASP A 101 21.94 16.91 1.62
N GLN A 102 21.44 18.09 1.25
CA GLN A 102 20.06 18.17 0.78
C GLN A 102 19.98 17.35 -0.51
N PRO A 103 19.12 16.32 -0.60
CA PRO A 103 18.96 15.60 -1.84
C PRO A 103 18.31 16.59 -2.81
N SER A 104 19.11 17.17 -3.70
CA SER A 104 18.70 18.10 -4.75
C SER A 104 17.73 17.47 -5.78
N SER A 105 17.29 16.23 -5.53
CA SER A 105 16.37 15.44 -6.34
C SER A 105 15.17 14.88 -5.55
N SER A 106 14.90 15.32 -4.31
CA SER A 106 13.87 14.70 -3.48
C SER A 106 12.47 14.94 -4.07
N ARG A 107 11.83 13.86 -4.53
CA ARG A 107 10.41 13.85 -4.94
C ARG A 107 9.46 14.03 -3.76
N ILE A 108 9.97 14.34 -2.57
CA ILE A 108 9.19 14.55 -1.35
C ILE A 108 9.47 15.96 -0.81
N ASN A 109 8.56 16.47 0.00
CA ASN A 109 8.71 17.73 0.69
C ASN A 109 9.83 17.64 1.75
N SER A 110 10.95 18.32 1.49
CA SER A 110 12.14 18.31 2.34
C SER A 110 11.89 18.89 3.73
N GLU A 111 11.18 20.01 3.83
CA GLU A 111 10.87 20.61 5.14
C GLU A 111 9.97 19.69 5.99
N ALA A 112 9.01 19.01 5.37
CA ALA A 112 8.18 18.04 6.06
C ALA A 112 8.99 16.82 6.51
N TRP A 113 9.95 16.39 5.70
CA TRP A 113 10.89 15.32 6.05
C TRP A 113 11.80 15.71 7.23
N GLU A 114 12.41 16.90 7.19
CA GLU A 114 13.26 17.43 8.27
C GLU A 114 12.51 17.50 9.60
N ARG A 115 11.27 18.04 9.57
CA ARG A 115 10.39 18.09 10.75
C ARG A 115 10.05 16.69 11.27
N CYS A 116 9.86 15.71 10.39
CA CYS A 116 9.58 14.32 10.76
C CYS A 116 10.77 13.69 11.50
N ILE A 117 12.00 13.88 11.00
CA ILE A 117 13.20 13.24 11.56
C ILE A 117 13.78 13.97 12.76
N GLN A 118 13.44 15.25 12.99
CA GLN A 118 13.98 16.04 14.10
C GLN A 118 13.78 15.35 15.47
N GLY A 119 12.59 14.77 15.71
CA GLY A 119 12.26 14.09 16.97
C GLY A 119 13.03 12.79 17.21
N VAL A 120 13.61 12.19 16.16
CA VAL A 120 14.44 10.99 16.28
C VAL A 120 15.93 11.29 16.25
N LEU A 121 16.37 12.50 15.88
CA LEU A 121 17.78 12.85 15.76
C LEU A 121 18.48 13.15 17.10
N HIS A 122 17.74 13.45 18.17
CA HIS A 122 18.32 13.79 19.46
C HIS A 122 18.48 12.57 20.39
N PRO A 123 19.71 12.11 20.69
CA PRO A 123 19.96 11.16 21.76
C PRO A 123 19.94 11.90 23.10
N GLU A 124 18.77 12.05 23.72
CA GLU A 124 18.75 12.42 25.14
C GLU A 124 19.03 11.16 25.97
N GLY A 125 20.29 10.95 26.33
CA GLY A 125 20.65 9.93 27.30
C GLY A 125 22.10 9.43 27.18
N SER A 126 22.89 9.69 28.21
CA SER A 126 24.20 9.12 28.49
C SER A 126 24.11 7.67 28.98
N ASN A 127 23.39 6.79 28.27
CA ASN A 127 23.30 5.36 28.60
C ASN A 127 24.01 4.54 27.52
N ASP A 128 24.74 3.51 27.96
CA ASP A 128 25.56 2.62 27.12
C ASP A 128 24.76 1.83 26.06
N ASP A 129 23.42 1.83 26.13
CA ASP A 129 22.54 1.24 25.12
C ASP A 129 21.70 2.31 24.39
N PRO A 130 21.73 2.36 23.06
CA PRO A 130 20.98 3.35 22.30
C PRO A 130 19.46 3.09 22.36
N ALA A 131 18.69 4.14 22.68
CA ALA A 131 17.24 4.10 22.79
C ALA A 131 16.55 3.54 21.52
N PRO A 132 15.51 2.69 21.65
CA PRO A 132 14.82 2.13 20.50
C PRO A 132 14.30 3.19 19.54
N LEU A 133 14.38 2.89 18.24
CA LEU A 133 13.92 3.76 17.15
C LEU A 133 12.61 3.24 16.56
N LEU A 134 11.59 4.08 16.46
CA LEU A 134 10.27 3.73 15.92
C LEU A 134 9.87 4.70 14.81
N PHE A 135 9.56 4.15 13.64
CA PHE A 135 8.86 4.89 12.59
C PHE A 135 7.44 4.36 12.44
N LEU A 136 6.46 5.25 12.59
CA LEU A 136 5.06 5.00 12.32
C LEU A 136 4.77 5.50 10.91
N LEU A 137 4.46 4.61 9.97
CA LEU A 137 4.15 4.97 8.60
C LEU A 137 2.64 5.19 8.49
N ASP A 138 2.24 6.45 8.30
CA ASP A 138 0.84 6.87 8.16
C ASP A 138 0.51 7.15 6.69
N ASP A 139 -0.15 6.17 6.09
CA ASP A 139 -0.77 6.21 4.76
C ASP A 139 -1.97 5.23 4.80
N ASN A 140 -2.77 5.11 3.75
CA ASN A 140 -3.88 4.15 3.70
C ASN A 140 -3.44 2.67 3.74
N PHE A 141 -2.27 2.35 3.16
CA PHE A 141 -1.68 1.01 3.04
C PHE A 141 -2.67 -0.10 2.65
N TYR A 142 -3.60 0.23 1.75
CA TYR A 142 -4.78 -0.60 1.49
C TYR A 142 -4.50 -1.89 0.71
N TYR A 143 -3.39 -1.94 -0.05
CA TYR A 143 -2.94 -3.16 -0.73
C TYR A 143 -1.80 -3.87 0.02
N PRO A 144 -1.75 -5.22 0.02
CA PRO A 144 -0.67 -5.97 0.64
C PRO A 144 0.69 -5.61 0.05
N SER A 145 0.77 -5.35 -1.25
CA SER A 145 2.02 -4.95 -1.92
C SER A 145 2.60 -3.65 -1.37
N MET A 146 1.76 -2.70 -0.94
CA MET A 146 2.23 -1.44 -0.33
C MET A 146 2.88 -1.68 1.03
N ARG A 147 2.33 -2.62 1.81
CA ARG A 147 2.86 -2.98 3.13
C ARG A 147 4.11 -3.85 3.01
N TYR A 148 4.15 -4.69 1.98
CA TYR A 148 5.30 -5.53 1.68
C TYR A 148 6.54 -4.72 1.34
N GLU A 149 6.41 -3.61 0.60
CA GLU A 149 7.53 -2.68 0.33
C GLU A 149 8.17 -2.16 1.65
N VAL A 150 7.38 -1.91 2.69
CA VAL A 150 7.87 -1.52 4.02
C VAL A 150 8.51 -2.69 4.75
N CYS A 151 7.91 -3.88 4.67
CA CYS A 151 8.49 -5.11 5.23
C CYS A 151 9.87 -5.42 4.63
N GLN A 152 10.02 -5.22 3.32
CA GLN A 152 11.29 -5.35 2.60
C GLN A 152 12.33 -4.35 3.11
N LEU A 153 11.94 -3.08 3.31
CA LEU A 153 12.84 -2.08 3.89
C LEU A 153 13.25 -2.46 5.33
N ALA A 154 12.29 -2.85 6.17
CA ALA A 154 12.59 -3.29 7.54
C ALA A 154 13.60 -4.44 7.54
N ARG A 155 13.40 -5.44 6.67
CA ARG A 155 14.32 -6.57 6.51
C ARG A 155 15.71 -6.16 6.01
N LYS A 156 15.77 -5.29 5.00
CA LYS A 156 17.02 -4.76 4.43
C LYS A 156 17.88 -4.05 5.49
N CYS A 157 17.23 -3.42 6.46
CA CYS A 157 17.86 -2.68 7.54
C CYS A 157 17.91 -3.47 8.87
N SER A 158 17.58 -4.76 8.86
CA SER A 158 17.55 -5.61 10.07
C SER A 158 16.66 -5.07 11.21
N LEU A 159 15.48 -4.55 10.87
CA LEU A 159 14.53 -3.91 11.78
C LEU A 159 13.34 -4.81 12.11
N GLY A 160 12.69 -4.51 13.23
CA GLY A 160 11.34 -4.99 13.52
C GLY A 160 10.32 -4.47 12.50
N PHE A 161 9.31 -5.28 12.21
CA PHE A 161 8.19 -4.90 11.35
C PHE A 161 6.88 -5.34 11.99
N CYS A 162 5.90 -4.43 12.03
CA CYS A 162 4.54 -4.74 12.44
C CYS A 162 3.51 -3.85 11.74
N GLN A 163 2.24 -4.24 11.86
CA GLN A 163 1.14 -3.58 11.18
C GLN A 163 -0.04 -3.41 12.14
N VAL A 164 -0.68 -2.25 12.10
CA VAL A 164 -1.91 -1.98 12.83
C VAL A 164 -2.99 -1.67 11.81
N TYR A 165 -4.02 -2.51 11.75
CA TYR A 165 -5.20 -2.28 10.94
C TYR A 165 -6.26 -1.54 11.74
N LEU A 166 -6.62 -0.34 11.32
CA LEU A 166 -7.69 0.45 11.93
C LEU A 166 -8.99 0.13 11.21
N GLN A 167 -9.77 -0.74 11.82
CA GLN A 167 -11.11 -1.09 11.38
C GLN A 167 -12.08 0.01 11.83
N CYS A 168 -12.69 0.69 10.87
CA CYS A 168 -13.70 1.70 11.10
C CYS A 168 -14.80 1.49 10.06
N ASP A 169 -16.06 1.62 10.48
CA ASP A 169 -17.18 1.55 9.55
C ASP A 169 -17.16 2.73 8.57
N LEU A 170 -17.74 2.50 7.39
CA LEU A 170 -17.77 3.46 6.29
C LEU A 170 -18.49 4.76 6.67
N GLU A 171 -19.59 4.67 7.42
CA GLU A 171 -20.40 5.84 7.81
C GLU A 171 -19.59 6.77 8.73
N SER A 172 -18.91 6.20 9.72
CA SER A 172 -17.99 6.92 10.60
C SER A 172 -16.83 7.54 9.83
N CYS A 173 -16.23 6.80 8.87
CA CYS A 173 -15.16 7.34 8.02
C CYS A 173 -15.64 8.54 7.20
N ILE A 174 -16.81 8.45 6.56
CA ILE A 174 -17.38 9.55 5.77
C ILE A 174 -17.68 10.75 6.66
N SER A 175 -18.35 10.55 7.80
CA SER A 175 -18.70 11.61 8.74
C SER A 175 -17.47 12.36 9.25
N ARG A 176 -16.43 11.62 9.68
CA ARG A 176 -15.16 12.21 10.12
C ARG A 176 -14.42 12.91 8.99
N ASN A 177 -14.42 12.32 7.79
CA ASN A 177 -13.76 12.91 6.63
C ASN A 177 -14.38 14.26 6.23
N GLN A 178 -15.71 14.39 6.28
CA GLN A 178 -16.42 15.66 6.02
C GLN A 178 -16.03 16.79 6.98
N SER A 179 -15.55 16.44 8.18
CA SER A 179 -15.10 17.40 9.19
C SER A 179 -13.63 17.81 9.04
N ARG A 180 -12.89 17.25 8.06
CA ARG A 180 -11.47 17.60 7.80
C ARG A 180 -11.37 18.94 7.07
N SER A 181 -10.25 19.63 7.25
CA SER A 181 -9.91 20.86 6.50
C SER A 181 -9.86 20.63 4.99
N THR A 182 -9.32 19.48 4.57
CA THR A 182 -9.25 19.02 3.18
C THR A 182 -9.89 17.63 3.08
N PRO A 183 -11.22 17.55 2.92
CA PRO A 183 -11.92 16.28 2.80
C PRO A 183 -11.60 15.61 1.45
N VAL A 184 -11.49 14.28 1.46
CA VAL A 184 -11.46 13.47 0.23
C VAL A 184 -12.90 13.28 -0.26
N PRO A 185 -13.20 13.27 -1.58
CA PRO A 185 -14.55 12.98 -2.05
C PRO A 185 -15.08 11.64 -1.52
N SER A 186 -16.35 11.61 -1.12
CA SER A 186 -16.97 10.41 -0.51
C SER A 186 -16.94 9.21 -1.47
N GLU A 187 -17.03 9.45 -2.77
CA GLU A 187 -16.95 8.46 -3.84
C GLU A 187 -15.60 7.73 -3.86
N VAL A 188 -14.52 8.45 -3.53
CA VAL A 188 -13.18 7.86 -3.41
C VAL A 188 -13.13 6.93 -2.21
N ILE A 189 -13.70 7.32 -1.07
CA ILE A 189 -13.76 6.46 0.14
C ILE A 189 -14.58 5.20 -0.13
N LEU A 190 -15.72 5.33 -0.81
CA LEU A 190 -16.56 4.20 -1.24
C LEU A 190 -15.79 3.22 -2.12
N GLU A 191 -15.00 3.73 -3.07
CA GLU A 191 -14.18 2.89 -3.94
C GLU A 191 -12.99 2.27 -3.19
N MET A 192 -12.41 2.97 -2.23
CA MET A 192 -11.34 2.45 -1.38
C MET A 192 -11.81 1.28 -0.51
N VAL A 193 -13.04 1.32 0.03
CA VAL A 193 -13.60 0.20 0.80
C VAL A 193 -13.62 -1.09 -0.01
N LYS A 194 -14.01 -1.03 -1.29
CA LYS A 194 -14.09 -2.21 -2.15
C LYS A 194 -12.73 -2.85 -2.44
N ARG A 195 -11.65 -2.07 -2.31
CA ARG A 195 -10.27 -2.46 -2.66
C ARG A 195 -9.39 -2.73 -1.45
N LEU A 196 -9.83 -2.34 -0.25
CA LEU A 196 -9.05 -2.47 0.98
C LEU A 196 -8.88 -3.94 1.34
N GLU A 197 -7.64 -4.39 1.37
CA GLU A 197 -7.27 -5.75 1.76
C GLU A 197 -6.61 -5.70 3.16
N PRO A 198 -7.32 -6.08 4.23
CA PRO A 198 -6.76 -6.09 5.58
C PRO A 198 -5.56 -7.06 5.68
N PRO A 199 -4.64 -6.87 6.64
CA PRO A 199 -3.55 -7.81 6.88
C PRO A 199 -4.08 -9.23 7.10
N ASN A 200 -3.49 -10.21 6.40
CA ASN A 200 -3.91 -11.60 6.46
C ASN A 200 -2.70 -12.51 6.73
N PRO A 201 -2.35 -12.75 8.01
CA PRO A 201 -1.24 -13.61 8.41
C PRO A 201 -1.33 -15.05 7.91
N GLN A 202 -2.54 -15.55 7.62
CA GLN A 202 -2.75 -16.90 7.12
C GLN A 202 -2.34 -17.03 5.65
N LYS A 203 -2.61 -15.99 4.85
CA LYS A 203 -2.19 -15.92 3.44
C LYS A 203 -0.74 -15.49 3.29
N ASN A 204 -0.31 -14.55 4.14
CA ASN A 204 0.99 -13.88 4.04
C ASN A 204 1.75 -14.04 5.37
N SER A 205 2.71 -14.96 5.44
CA SER A 205 3.49 -15.21 6.67
C SER A 205 4.29 -13.98 7.15
N TRP A 206 4.64 -13.06 6.24
CA TRP A 206 5.30 -11.79 6.56
C TRP A 206 4.38 -10.78 7.27
N GLU A 207 3.07 -11.00 7.26
CA GLU A 207 2.08 -10.21 7.99
C GLU A 207 1.83 -10.71 9.43
N LYS A 208 2.61 -11.68 9.94
CA LYS A 208 2.41 -12.30 11.27
C LYS A 208 2.30 -11.31 12.44
N HIS A 209 2.99 -10.17 12.37
CA HIS A 209 2.96 -9.14 13.40
C HIS A 209 1.91 -8.08 13.06
N SER A 210 0.65 -8.50 13.01
CA SER A 210 -0.49 -7.61 12.73
C SER A 210 -1.53 -7.69 13.84
N ILE A 211 -2.13 -6.55 14.18
CA ILE A 211 -3.33 -6.47 15.02
C ILE A 211 -4.39 -5.61 14.33
N SER A 212 -5.65 -5.84 14.68
CA SER A 212 -6.79 -5.04 14.24
C SER A 212 -7.38 -4.29 15.43
N LEU A 213 -7.56 -2.98 15.29
CA LEU A 213 -8.22 -2.13 16.28
C LEU A 213 -9.55 -1.63 15.71
N ASN A 214 -10.61 -1.76 16.50
CA ASN A 214 -11.87 -1.09 16.17
C ASN A 214 -11.77 0.38 16.58
N THR A 215 -12.01 1.27 15.64
CA THR A 215 -11.87 2.72 15.80
C THR A 215 -13.18 3.46 15.50
N THR A 216 -14.31 2.75 15.47
CA THR A 216 -15.64 3.38 15.46
C THR A 216 -15.85 4.23 16.72
N GLU A 217 -15.35 3.75 17.86
CA GLU A 217 -15.25 4.52 19.10
C GLU A 217 -13.87 5.19 19.26
N ASN A 218 -13.71 6.00 20.32
CA ASN A 218 -12.42 6.59 20.65
C ASN A 218 -11.43 5.52 21.10
N LEU A 219 -10.17 5.66 20.69
CA LEU A 219 -9.08 4.78 21.13
C LEU A 219 -8.93 4.83 22.65
N SER A 220 -8.93 3.66 23.28
CA SER A 220 -8.70 3.50 24.72
C SER A 220 -7.20 3.40 25.04
N GLU A 221 -6.85 3.56 26.32
CA GLU A 221 -5.48 3.29 26.78
C GLU A 221 -5.06 1.83 26.55
N CYS A 222 -6.01 0.88 26.61
CA CYS A 222 -5.77 -0.53 26.33
C CYS A 222 -5.39 -0.76 24.85
N ASP A 223 -5.98 -0.02 23.92
CA ASP A 223 -5.64 -0.10 22.49
C ASP A 223 -4.21 0.39 22.24
N ILE A 224 -3.85 1.53 22.84
CA ILE A 224 -2.49 2.09 22.77
C ILE A 224 -1.47 1.09 23.36
N GLN A 225 -1.80 0.49 24.52
CA GLN A 225 -0.93 -0.49 25.15
C GLN A 225 -0.76 -1.74 24.28
N SER A 226 -1.84 -2.24 23.66
CA SER A 226 -1.78 -3.38 22.75
C SER A 226 -0.88 -3.13 21.54
N VAL A 227 -0.93 -1.93 20.96
CA VAL A 227 -0.02 -1.51 19.88
C VAL A 227 1.42 -1.41 20.38
N MET A 228 1.65 -0.83 21.57
CA MET A 228 2.99 -0.77 22.15
C MET A 228 3.58 -2.16 22.40
N ASP A 229 2.76 -3.13 22.81
CA ASP A 229 3.21 -4.50 23.05
C ASP A 229 3.53 -5.23 21.74
N LEU A 230 2.75 -4.98 20.68
CA LEU A 230 3.07 -5.43 19.32
C LEU A 230 4.43 -4.87 18.86
N ILE A 231 4.66 -3.56 19.03
CA ILE A 231 5.92 -2.91 18.63
C ILE A 231 7.09 -3.44 19.46
N SER A 232 6.93 -3.60 20.78
CA SER A 232 7.94 -4.23 21.65
C SER A 232 8.24 -5.67 21.24
N SER A 233 7.25 -6.41 20.73
CA SER A 233 7.46 -7.75 20.19
C SER A 233 8.26 -7.69 18.88
N ALA A 234 7.91 -6.79 17.96
CA ALA A 234 8.62 -6.61 16.70
C ALA A 234 10.08 -6.16 16.89
N LEU A 235 10.34 -5.24 17.83
CA LEU A 235 11.69 -4.79 18.20
C LEU A 235 12.59 -5.93 18.70
N ARG A 236 12.02 -6.91 19.42
CA ARG A 236 12.75 -8.10 19.91
C ARG A 236 12.96 -9.16 18.83
N ASN A 237 12.25 -9.06 17.71
CA ASN A 237 12.27 -10.03 16.62
C ASN A 237 12.54 -9.33 15.28
N PRO A 238 13.70 -8.67 15.11
CA PRO A 238 14.04 -8.01 13.86
C PRO A 238 14.06 -9.00 12.71
N LEU A 239 13.64 -8.53 11.53
CA LEU A 239 13.70 -9.31 10.31
C LEU A 239 15.16 -9.44 9.87
N SER A 240 15.65 -10.66 9.63
CA SER A 240 16.99 -10.88 9.09
C SER A 240 17.03 -10.59 7.58
N PRO A 241 18.06 -9.90 7.07
CA PRO A 241 18.37 -9.90 5.64
C PRO A 241 18.52 -11.36 5.18
N VAL A 242 17.72 -11.79 4.21
CA VAL A 242 17.75 -13.19 3.73
C VAL A 242 18.90 -13.34 2.74
N GLU A 243 19.79 -14.32 2.97
CA GLU A 243 20.60 -14.92 1.91
C GLU A 243 19.72 -15.96 1.16
N ASP A 244 19.18 -15.53 0.01
CA ASP A 244 18.65 -16.33 -1.12
C ASP A 244 17.17 -16.83 -1.20
N ASN A 245 16.66 -16.71 -2.45
CA ASN A 245 15.56 -17.35 -3.18
C ASN A 245 14.06 -17.29 -2.81
N SER A 246 13.63 -17.00 -1.58
CA SER A 246 12.17 -16.90 -1.30
C SER A 246 11.56 -15.55 -1.72
N GLU A 247 12.34 -14.48 -1.61
CA GLU A 247 11.93 -13.10 -1.91
C GLU A 247 11.98 -12.79 -3.39
N GLN A 248 12.96 -13.32 -4.11
CA GLN A 248 12.98 -13.24 -5.57
C GLN A 248 11.73 -13.94 -6.12
N LYS A 249 11.36 -15.11 -5.58
CA LYS A 249 10.14 -15.82 -5.97
C LYS A 249 8.87 -15.04 -5.66
N GLU A 250 8.71 -14.44 -4.47
CA GLU A 250 7.49 -13.68 -4.14
C GLU A 250 7.42 -12.31 -4.83
N ALA A 251 8.54 -11.60 -4.92
CA ALA A 251 8.63 -10.36 -5.68
C ALA A 251 8.40 -10.60 -7.17
N ASP A 252 8.92 -11.70 -7.73
CA ASP A 252 8.68 -12.09 -9.13
C ASP A 252 7.26 -12.59 -9.33
N ARG A 253 6.64 -13.26 -8.34
CA ARG A 253 5.20 -13.58 -8.35
C ARG A 253 4.33 -12.33 -8.38
N LEU A 254 4.60 -11.37 -7.50
CA LEU A 254 3.87 -10.09 -7.45
C LEU A 254 4.10 -9.26 -8.73
N LYS A 255 5.33 -9.23 -9.26
CA LYS A 255 5.64 -8.57 -10.53
C LYS A 255 4.96 -9.26 -11.70
N CYS A 256 4.98 -10.60 -11.75
CA CYS A 256 4.32 -11.41 -12.76
C CYS A 256 2.80 -11.18 -12.73
N ALA A 257 2.18 -11.24 -11.54
CA ALA A 257 0.76 -10.95 -11.37
C ALA A 257 0.42 -9.52 -11.84
N ASN A 258 1.21 -8.52 -11.45
CA ASN A 258 0.97 -7.14 -11.90
C ASN A 258 1.19 -6.97 -13.42
N SER A 259 2.15 -7.67 -14.02
CA SER A 259 2.37 -7.68 -15.48
C SER A 259 1.20 -8.32 -16.21
N VAL A 260 0.73 -9.49 -15.75
CA VAL A 260 -0.43 -10.21 -16.31
C VAL A 260 -1.69 -9.35 -16.20
N ILE A 261 -1.95 -8.74 -15.04
CA ILE A 261 -3.12 -7.88 -14.82
C ILE A 261 -3.06 -6.64 -15.72
N HIS A 262 -1.88 -6.03 -15.86
CA HIS A 262 -1.71 -4.89 -16.75
C HIS A 262 -1.96 -5.25 -18.23
N GLN A 263 -1.41 -6.37 -18.69
CA GLN A 263 -1.65 -6.85 -20.06
C GLN A 263 -3.12 -7.23 -20.29
N ALA A 264 -3.76 -7.87 -19.31
CA ALA A 264 -5.18 -8.19 -19.34
C ALA A 264 -6.06 -6.92 -19.38
N ASP A 265 -5.77 -5.89 -18.57
CA ASP A 265 -6.50 -4.61 -18.63
C ASP A 265 -6.38 -3.96 -20.01
N GLN A 266 -5.18 -3.93 -20.57
CA GLN A 266 -4.96 -3.36 -21.91
C GLN A 266 -5.75 -4.11 -22.99
N ALA A 267 -5.79 -5.44 -22.93
CA ALA A 267 -6.60 -6.26 -23.83
C ALA A 267 -8.11 -6.02 -23.63
N CYS A 268 -8.58 -5.98 -22.38
CA CYS A 268 -9.97 -5.65 -22.06
C CYS A 268 -10.38 -4.28 -22.61
N ARG A 269 -9.52 -3.26 -22.53
CA ARG A 269 -9.81 -1.92 -23.09
C ARG A 269 -9.99 -1.95 -24.61
N ARG A 270 -9.18 -2.73 -25.33
CA ARG A 270 -9.34 -2.91 -26.79
C ARG A 270 -10.68 -3.57 -27.11
N LEU A 271 -11.02 -4.64 -26.39
CA LEU A 271 -12.30 -5.34 -26.55
C LEU A 271 -13.50 -4.45 -26.21
N ILE A 272 -13.41 -3.61 -25.17
CA ILE A 272 -14.47 -2.64 -24.85
C ILE A 272 -14.59 -1.59 -25.96
N SER A 273 -13.47 -1.12 -26.52
CA SER A 273 -13.47 -0.15 -27.62
C SER A 273 -14.14 -0.72 -28.88
N GLU A 274 -13.86 -1.98 -29.21
CA GLU A 274 -14.54 -2.69 -30.30
C GLU A 274 -16.03 -2.87 -30.03
N ALA A 275 -16.39 -3.26 -28.81
CA ALA A 275 -17.79 -3.40 -28.39
C ALA A 275 -18.56 -2.09 -28.54
N MET A 276 -17.98 -0.97 -28.11
CA MET A 276 -18.56 0.36 -28.25
C MET A 276 -18.68 0.78 -29.72
N LYS A 277 -17.75 0.36 -30.58
CA LYS A 277 -17.84 0.59 -32.02
C LYS A 277 -19.02 -0.19 -32.65
N THR A 278 -19.15 -1.47 -32.35
CA THR A 278 -20.26 -2.33 -32.84
C THR A 278 -21.62 -1.86 -32.32
N ALA A 279 -21.68 -1.44 -31.05
CA ALA A 279 -22.85 -0.82 -30.44
C ALA A 279 -23.28 0.46 -31.18
N ARG A 280 -22.31 1.30 -31.57
CA ARG A 280 -22.56 2.53 -32.35
C ARG A 280 -23.02 2.24 -33.77
N GLU A 281 -22.44 1.24 -34.42
CA GLU A 281 -22.83 0.78 -35.77
C GLU A 281 -24.25 0.20 -35.78
N SER A 282 -24.69 -0.37 -34.66
CA SER A 282 -26.04 -0.90 -34.45
C SER A 282 -27.11 0.17 -34.16
N ARG A 283 -26.75 1.46 -34.26
CA ARG A 283 -27.64 2.64 -34.04
C ARG A 283 -28.28 2.72 -32.65
N LEU A 284 -27.60 2.26 -31.61
CA LEU A 284 -28.06 2.43 -30.22
C LEU A 284 -28.18 3.91 -29.85
N SER A 285 -29.17 4.25 -29.01
CA SER A 285 -29.33 5.62 -28.51
C SER A 285 -28.17 6.03 -27.58
N SER A 286 -27.96 7.33 -27.43
CA SER A 286 -26.90 7.90 -26.58
C SER A 286 -27.01 7.49 -25.10
N GLU A 287 -28.22 7.26 -24.60
CA GLU A 287 -28.47 6.79 -23.24
C GLU A 287 -28.07 5.33 -23.07
N HIS A 288 -28.46 4.45 -23.99
CA HIS A 288 -28.06 3.05 -23.98
C HIS A 288 -26.55 2.87 -24.15
N MET A 289 -25.90 3.72 -24.95
CA MET A 289 -24.45 3.73 -25.08
C MET A 289 -23.74 4.01 -23.74
N ARG A 290 -24.30 4.89 -22.90
CA ARG A 290 -23.76 5.13 -21.54
C ARG A 290 -23.95 3.91 -20.65
N THR A 291 -25.12 3.27 -20.70
CA THR A 291 -25.40 2.05 -19.91
C THR A 291 -24.47 0.90 -20.30
N VAL A 292 -24.26 0.68 -21.60
CA VAL A 292 -23.34 -0.35 -22.11
C VAL A 292 -21.91 -0.07 -21.64
N ALA A 293 -21.45 1.18 -21.74
CA ALA A 293 -20.11 1.55 -21.27
C ALA A 293 -19.94 1.32 -19.76
N ALA A 294 -20.94 1.65 -18.95
CA ALA A 294 -20.91 1.44 -17.51
C ALA A 294 -20.83 -0.06 -17.16
N GLN A 295 -21.70 -0.89 -17.75
CA GLN A 295 -21.72 -2.33 -17.50
C GLN A 295 -20.45 -3.04 -17.97
N LEU A 296 -19.89 -2.64 -19.12
CA LEU A 296 -18.63 -3.19 -19.63
C LEU A 296 -17.45 -2.84 -18.71
N ASN A 297 -17.41 -1.61 -18.17
CA ASN A 297 -16.38 -1.20 -17.23
C ASN A 297 -16.51 -1.91 -15.87
N GLU A 298 -17.72 -2.09 -15.36
CA GLU A 298 -17.99 -2.84 -14.13
C GLU A 298 -17.61 -4.32 -14.27
N THR A 299 -17.97 -4.93 -15.41
CA THR A 299 -17.59 -6.31 -15.73
C THR A 299 -16.07 -6.45 -15.82
N LYS A 300 -15.38 -5.47 -16.43
CA LYS A 300 -13.92 -5.44 -16.48
C LYS A 300 -13.31 -5.34 -15.08
N ALA A 301 -13.81 -4.44 -14.24
CA ALA A 301 -13.30 -4.26 -12.88
C ALA A 301 -13.42 -5.57 -12.07
N THR A 302 -14.59 -6.21 -12.13
CA THR A 302 -14.85 -7.51 -11.48
C THR A 302 -13.94 -8.60 -12.04
N PHE A 303 -13.78 -8.67 -13.36
CA PHE A 303 -12.92 -9.64 -14.01
C PHE A 303 -11.45 -9.50 -13.60
N LEU A 304 -10.91 -8.28 -13.59
CA LEU A 304 -9.51 -8.04 -13.20
C LEU A 304 -9.29 -8.34 -11.72
N GLN A 305 -10.27 -8.07 -10.86
CA GLN A 305 -10.20 -8.45 -9.45
C GLN A 305 -10.17 -9.97 -9.28
N ASN A 306 -11.05 -10.71 -9.97
CA ASN A 306 -11.07 -12.17 -9.92
C ASN A 306 -9.79 -12.79 -10.49
N LEU A 307 -9.28 -12.25 -11.61
CA LEU A 307 -8.03 -12.70 -12.21
C LEU A 307 -6.85 -12.48 -11.27
N ARG A 308 -6.82 -11.36 -10.55
CA ARG A 308 -5.79 -11.07 -9.54
C ARG A 308 -5.85 -12.09 -8.40
N THR A 309 -7.04 -12.40 -7.92
CA THR A 309 -7.24 -13.41 -6.87
C THR A 309 -6.78 -14.80 -7.34
N GLN A 310 -7.20 -15.24 -8.53
CA GLN A 310 -6.80 -16.54 -9.10
C GLN A 310 -5.28 -16.66 -9.29
N ILE A 311 -4.62 -15.65 -9.83
CA ILE A 311 -3.16 -15.68 -10.02
C ILE A 311 -2.43 -15.76 -8.67
N LEU A 312 -2.98 -15.13 -7.62
CA LEU A 312 -2.39 -15.16 -6.28
C LEU A 312 -2.75 -16.44 -5.51
N GLU A 313 -3.78 -17.20 -5.91
CA GLU A 313 -4.27 -18.40 -5.20
C GLU A 313 -3.91 -19.72 -5.88
N GLU A 314 -3.78 -19.79 -7.21
CA GLU A 314 -3.52 -21.04 -7.95
C GLU A 314 -2.02 -21.36 -8.16
N VAL A 315 -1.10 -20.46 -7.79
CA VAL A 315 0.36 -20.65 -7.92
C VAL A 315 1.09 -21.17 -6.64
N PRO A 316 0.51 -21.99 -5.74
CA PRO A 316 1.31 -22.72 -4.76
C PRO A 316 2.08 -23.90 -5.36
N PHE A 317 1.74 -24.40 -6.56
CA PHE A 317 2.13 -25.76 -6.98
C PHE A 317 2.86 -25.91 -8.32
N MET A 318 3.34 -24.84 -8.95
CA MET A 318 4.04 -24.97 -10.24
C MET A 318 5.55 -24.84 -10.03
N GLN A 319 6.23 -25.99 -9.97
CA GLN A 319 7.67 -26.08 -10.17
C GLN A 319 7.98 -25.74 -11.63
N GLU A 320 8.92 -24.81 -11.84
CA GLU A 320 9.85 -24.72 -12.98
C GLU A 320 9.36 -25.02 -14.41
N GLU A 321 8.17 -24.58 -14.80
CA GLU A 321 7.89 -24.29 -16.21
C GLU A 321 7.59 -22.81 -16.35
N ASP A 322 8.34 -22.14 -17.22
CA ASP A 322 8.14 -20.75 -17.62
C ASP A 322 6.64 -20.47 -17.76
N VAL A 323 6.07 -19.73 -16.80
CA VAL A 323 4.68 -19.28 -16.90
C VAL A 323 4.64 -18.38 -18.12
N ASN A 324 4.12 -18.92 -19.22
CA ASN A 324 3.92 -18.16 -20.43
C ASN A 324 2.81 -17.13 -20.15
N VAL A 325 3.22 -15.96 -19.65
CA VAL A 325 2.39 -14.80 -19.33
C VAL A 325 1.41 -14.53 -20.47
N GLU A 326 1.87 -14.68 -21.72
CA GLU A 326 1.05 -14.49 -22.91
C GLU A 326 -0.08 -15.52 -23.03
N LEU A 327 0.16 -16.78 -22.66
CA LEU A 327 -0.85 -17.85 -22.65
C LEU A 327 -1.91 -17.61 -21.56
N VAL A 328 -1.47 -17.23 -20.36
CA VAL A 328 -2.38 -16.92 -19.23
C VAL A 328 -3.25 -15.71 -19.58
N VAL A 329 -2.65 -14.64 -20.12
CA VAL A 329 -3.38 -13.46 -20.59
C VAL A 329 -4.34 -13.84 -21.72
N LYS A 330 -3.93 -14.62 -22.73
CA LYS A 330 -4.80 -15.06 -23.82
C LYS A 330 -6.03 -15.82 -23.31
N LYS A 331 -5.85 -16.76 -22.38
CA LYS A 331 -6.96 -17.55 -21.81
C LYS A 331 -7.90 -16.66 -21.00
N ALA A 332 -7.36 -15.79 -20.16
CA ALA A 332 -8.16 -14.86 -19.36
C ALA A 332 -8.95 -13.88 -20.25
N VAL A 333 -8.31 -13.32 -21.27
CA VAL A 333 -8.94 -12.39 -22.23
C VAL A 333 -10.03 -13.08 -23.05
N ALA A 334 -9.87 -14.36 -23.41
CA ALA A 334 -10.91 -15.13 -24.10
C ALA A 334 -12.18 -15.29 -23.24
N ILE A 335 -12.03 -15.57 -21.94
CA ILE A 335 -13.15 -15.65 -20.99
C ILE A 335 -13.87 -14.30 -20.89
N PHE A 336 -13.11 -13.20 -20.80
CA PHE A 336 -13.69 -11.86 -20.79
C PHE A 336 -14.42 -11.54 -22.11
N ASP A 337 -13.86 -11.96 -23.24
CA ASP A 337 -14.45 -11.73 -24.57
C ASP A 337 -15.79 -12.45 -24.75
N GLU A 338 -15.92 -13.70 -24.27
CA GLU A 338 -17.19 -14.43 -24.28
C GLU A 338 -18.25 -13.70 -23.44
N LYS A 339 -17.90 -13.33 -22.20
CA LYS A 339 -18.82 -12.62 -21.30
C LYS A 339 -19.24 -11.25 -21.84
N ARG A 340 -18.33 -10.55 -22.50
CA ARG A 340 -18.60 -9.30 -23.25
C ARG A 340 -19.62 -9.52 -24.36
N LYS A 341 -19.43 -10.56 -25.18
CA LYS A 341 -20.34 -10.88 -26.31
C LYS A 341 -21.74 -11.22 -25.82
N GLU A 342 -21.85 -11.99 -24.73
CA GLU A 342 -23.14 -12.30 -24.09
C GLU A 342 -23.87 -11.03 -23.63
N LEU A 343 -23.17 -10.12 -22.95
CA LEU A 343 -23.73 -8.84 -22.52
C LEU A 343 -24.21 -7.99 -23.71
N LEU A 344 -23.38 -7.87 -24.75
CA LEU A 344 -23.76 -7.13 -25.96
C LEU A 344 -24.98 -7.74 -26.66
N LEU A 345 -25.01 -9.08 -26.81
CA LEU A 345 -26.14 -9.78 -27.42
C LEU A 345 -27.42 -9.64 -26.59
N GLY A 346 -27.33 -9.72 -25.26
CA GLY A 346 -28.47 -9.52 -24.37
C GLY A 346 -29.07 -8.12 -24.52
N ILE A 347 -28.23 -7.09 -24.59
CA ILE A 347 -28.68 -5.70 -24.73
C ILE A 347 -29.26 -5.46 -26.13
N ILE A 348 -28.62 -5.94 -27.19
CA ILE A 348 -29.13 -5.81 -28.57
C ILE A 348 -30.46 -6.57 -28.73
N ASN A 349 -30.60 -7.76 -28.14
CA ASN A 349 -31.84 -8.54 -28.23
C ASN A 349 -32.97 -7.99 -27.36
N SER A 350 -32.67 -7.31 -26.25
CA SER A 350 -33.67 -6.58 -25.46
C SER A 350 -34.25 -5.35 -26.20
N GLN A 351 -33.76 -5.07 -27.41
CA GLN A 351 -34.21 -3.98 -28.29
C GLN A 351 -34.86 -4.45 -29.60
N LYS A 352 -35.00 -5.76 -29.84
CA LYS A 352 -35.95 -6.29 -30.82
C LYS A 352 -37.29 -6.54 -30.14
#